data_AF-A0A959E4A2-F1
#
_entry.id   AF-A0A959E4A2-F1
#
_cell.length_a   1.000
_cell.length_b   1.000
_cell.length_c   1.000
_cell.angle_alpha   90.00
_cell.angle_beta   90.00
_cell.angle_gamma   90.00
#
_symmetry.space_group_name_H-M   'P 1'
#
loop_
_entity.id
_entity.type
_entity.pdbx_description
1 polymer ?
#
loop_
_entity_poly.entity_id
_entity_poly.type
_entity_poly.pdbx_seq_one_letter_code
_entity_poly.pdbx_strand_id
1 'polypeptide(L)' 'PLFVVDGYILNGGLRDAVNMVPVQDIKAIKVLKDAADTAWYGLRGSNGVIEITLK' A
#
# COMPACT_ATOMS: atom_id res chain seq x y z
N PRO A 1 3.46 8.90 0.88
CA PRO A 1 2.54 7.76 0.63
C PRO A 1 3.06 6.48 1.30
N LEU A 2 2.17 5.76 1.98
CA LEU A 2 2.43 4.46 2.58
C LEU A 2 2.15 3.35 1.55
N PHE A 3 2.95 2.29 1.55
CA PHE A 3 2.70 1.10 0.74
C PHE A 3 2.32 -0.06 1.64
N VAL A 4 1.24 -0.74 1.27
CA VAL A 4 0.71 -1.90 1.98
C VAL A 4 0.57 -3.03 0.99
N VAL A 5 1.14 -4.19 1.27
CA VAL A 5 1.04 -5.40 0.46
C VAL A 5 0.42 -6.48 1.31
N ASP A 6 -0.77 -6.97 0.94
CA ASP A 6 -1.53 -7.97 1.70
C ASP A 6 -1.65 -7.65 3.20
N GLY A 7 -1.88 -6.38 3.52
CA GLY A 7 -1.98 -5.90 4.90
C GLY A 7 -0.65 -5.63 5.61
N TYR A 8 0.49 -5.95 4.99
CA TYR A 8 1.82 -5.65 5.52
C TYR A 8 2.32 -4.29 5.05
N ILE A 9 2.76 -3.48 6.00
CA ILE A 9 3.30 -2.15 5.73
C ILE A 9 4.75 -2.26 5.27
N LEU A 10 5.07 -1.70 4.10
CA LEU A 10 6.43 -1.60 3.58
C LEU A 10 7.08 -0.29 4.02
N ASN A 11 8.20 -0.41 4.74
CA ASN A 11 8.92 0.76 5.28
C ASN A 11 9.86 1.44 4.26
N GLY A 12 10.30 0.77 3.19
CA GLY A 12 11.18 1.38 2.18
C GLY A 12 10.47 1.96 0.95
N GLY A 13 9.16 2.15 1.03
CA GLY A 13 8.38 2.86 0.02
C GLY A 13 8.23 2.10 -1.30
N LEU A 14 8.06 2.86 -2.40
CA LEU A 14 7.71 2.30 -3.72
C LEU A 14 8.77 1.34 -4.29
N ARG A 15 10.06 1.60 -4.05
CA ARG A 15 11.15 0.78 -4.60
C ARG A 15 11.11 -0.64 -4.04
N ASP A 16 10.87 -0.77 -2.74
CA ASP A 16 10.75 -2.08 -2.10
C ASP A 16 9.46 -2.80 -2.52
N ALA A 17 8.37 -2.05 -2.66
CA ALA A 17 7.10 -2.59 -3.14
C ALA A 17 7.19 -3.20 -4.55
N VAL A 18 7.83 -2.49 -5.48
CA VAL A 18 7.98 -2.93 -6.88
C VAL A 18 8.97 -4.09 -7.03
N ASN A 19 10.00 -4.14 -6.17
CA ASN A 19 11.00 -5.22 -6.24
C ASN A 19 10.53 -6.51 -5.55
N MET A 20 9.69 -6.41 -4.53
CA MET A 20 9.19 -7.59 -3.78
C MET A 20 7.95 -8.21 -4.40
N VAL A 21 7.15 -7.45 -5.16
CA VAL A 21 5.87 -7.92 -5.70
C VAL A 21 5.97 -8.13 -7.21
N PRO A 22 5.93 -9.38 -7.70
CA PRO A 22 5.81 -9.64 -9.13
C PRO A 22 4.48 -9.11 -9.65
N VAL A 23 4.50 -8.39 -10.78
CA VAL A 23 3.29 -7.79 -11.37
C VAL A 23 2.23 -8.84 -11.72
N GLN A 24 2.66 -10.06 -12.06
CA GLN A 24 1.78 -11.19 -12.37
C GLN A 24 0.97 -11.69 -11.17
N ASP A 25 1.41 -11.40 -9.95
CA ASP A 25 0.75 -11.84 -8.72
C ASP A 25 -0.17 -10.78 -8.14
N ILE A 26 -0.17 -9.57 -8.72
CA ILE A 26 -1.07 -8.49 -8.32
C ILE A 26 -2.50 -8.84 -8.75
N LYS A 27 -3.40 -8.89 -7.77
CA LYS A 27 -4.83 -9.06 -7.95
C LYS A 27 -5.54 -7.72 -8.09
N ALA A 28 -5.21 -6.78 -7.21
CA ALA A 28 -5.80 -5.45 -7.20
C ALA A 28 -4.86 -4.41 -6.59
N ILE A 29 -5.00 -3.16 -7.02
CA ILE A 29 -4.32 -2.01 -6.42
C ILE A 29 -5.40 -0.99 -6.04
N LYS A 30 -5.44 -0.62 -4.77
CA LYS A 30 -6.35 0.38 -4.22
C LYS A 30 -5.54 1.58 -3.71
N VAL A 31 -5.95 2.77 -4.10
CA VAL A 31 -5.31 4.02 -3.65
C VAL A 31 -6.27 4.74 -2.72
N LEU A 32 -5.92 4.76 -1.43
CA LEU A 32 -6.68 5.41 -0.38
C LEU A 32 -6.21 6.86 -0.26
N LYS A 33 -7.13 7.79 -0.58
CA LYS A 33 -6.88 9.24 -0.52
C LYS A 33 -7.75 9.93 0.52
N ASP A 34 -8.85 9.30 0.90
CA ASP A 34 -9.79 9.86 1.87
C ASP A 34 -9.32 9.62 3.30
N ALA A 35 -9.63 10.57 4.19
CA ALA A 35 -9.22 10.51 5.58
C ALA A 35 -9.80 9.29 6.32
N ALA A 36 -11.03 8.88 5.98
CA ALA A 36 -11.68 7.70 6.57
C ALA A 36 -10.96 6.39 6.20
N ASP A 37 -10.51 6.28 4.95
CA ASP A 37 -9.81 5.09 4.47
C ASP A 37 -8.39 4.99 5.03
N THR A 38 -7.71 6.13 5.18
CA THR A 38 -6.35 6.19 5.72
C THR A 38 -6.30 6.16 7.25
N ALA A 39 -7.44 6.33 7.95
CA ALA A 39 -7.53 6.34 9.41
C ALA A 39 -6.97 5.08 10.06
N TRP A 40 -7.16 3.92 9.43
CA TRP A 40 -6.62 2.62 9.87
C TRP A 40 -5.09 2.59 9.93
N TYR A 41 -4.42 3.40 9.10
CA TYR A 41 -2.96 3.45 9.00
C TYR A 41 -2.36 4.63 9.80
N GLY A 42 -3.20 5.41 10.49
CA GLY A 42 -2.80 6.54 11.33
C GLY A 42 -1.98 7.60 10.58
N LEU A 43 -1.08 8.27 11.32
CA LEU A 43 -0.21 9.33 10.78
C LEU A 43 0.63 8.89 9.57
N ARG A 44 0.93 7.59 9.44
CA ARG A 44 1.72 7.05 8.32
C ARG A 44 0.95 7.08 6.99
N GLY A 45 -0.37 7.02 7.05
CA GLY A 45 -1.27 7.12 5.91
C GLY A 45 -1.66 8.56 5.54
N SER A 46 -1.20 9.59 6.28
CA SER A 46 -1.60 10.99 6.05
C SER A 46 -1.24 11.50 4.65
N ASN A 47 -0.16 10.96 4.07
CA ASN A 47 0.29 11.27 2.71
C ASN A 47 -0.31 10.31 1.66
N GLY A 48 -1.44 9.66 1.96
CA GLY A 48 -2.10 8.64 1.14
C GLY A 48 -1.52 7.24 1.33
N VAL A 49 -2.35 6.23 1.08
CA VAL A 49 -1.97 4.80 1.19
C VAL A 49 -2.22 4.11 -0.14
N ILE A 50 -1.26 3.29 -0.57
CA ILE A 50 -1.39 2.43 -1.74
C ILE A 50 -1.40 1.00 -1.22
N GLU A 51 -2.55 0.35 -1.34
CA GLU A 51 -2.79 -1.02 -0.92
C GLU A 51 -2.75 -1.93 -2.16
N ILE A 52 -1.89 -2.94 -2.10
CA ILE A 52 -1.69 -3.93 -3.14
C ILE A 52 -2.15 -5.26 -2.57
N THR A 53 -3.09 -5.90 -3.25
CA THR A 53 -3.57 -7.24 -2.91
C THR A 53 -3.00 -8.22 -3.92
N LEU A 54 -2.42 -9.31 -3.44
CA LEU A 54 -1.94 -10.41 -4.27
C LEU A 54 -3.04 -11.46 -4.49
N LYS A 55 -2.79 -12.40 -5.42
CA LYS A 55 -3.75 -13.43 -5.82
C LYS A 55 -4.13 -14.40 -4.71
#